data_AF-A0A0D2D6X8-F1
#
_entry.id   AF-A0A0D2D6X8-F1
#
_cell.length_a   1.000
_cell.length_b   1.000
_cell.length_c   1.000
_cell.angle_alpha   90.00
_cell.angle_beta   90.00
_cell.angle_gamma   90.00
#
_symmetry.space_group_name_H-M   'P 1'
#
loop_
_entity.id
_entity.type
_entity.pdbx_description
1 polymer ?
#
loop_
_entity_poly.entity_id
_entity_poly.type
_entity_poly.pdbx_seq_one_letter_code
_entity_poly.pdbx_strand_id
1 'polypeptide(L)'
;MHPSKKHTHNVPRPGCYVPAVTFFDSDTDRLDLDAQAKYYSYLASTGLTGLVILETNGETFLLSREERTALLELARKSVPTNYPIIAGVSGHSTSQVIEFIADACPAGADYALVLPCAYFGKQTTPAVKQVALAESPTKTGIAITKYAAVTFTAPKAGIPNAASLLKPRHPYEAPLEAAKESIWTAMEGLDKEEQRILAPTQTRP
;
A
#
# COMPACT_ATOMS: atom_id res chain seq x y z
N MET A 1 -2.78 -23.23 14.76
CA MET A 1 -3.31 -22.18 13.85
C MET A 1 -4.64 -21.73 14.40
N HIS A 2 -4.78 -20.46 14.80
CA HIS A 2 -6.11 -19.90 15.04
C HIS A 2 -6.89 -19.97 13.72
N PRO A 3 -8.14 -20.46 13.70
CA PRO A 3 -8.97 -20.37 12.51
C PRO A 3 -9.11 -18.88 12.18
N SER A 4 -8.53 -18.44 11.06
CA SER A 4 -8.70 -17.07 10.58
C SER A 4 -10.20 -16.82 10.43
N LYS A 5 -10.74 -15.86 11.19
CA LYS A 5 -12.10 -15.36 10.96
C LYS A 5 -12.17 -14.94 9.50
N LYS A 6 -12.95 -15.65 8.69
CA LYS A 6 -13.18 -15.27 7.29
C LYS A 6 -13.68 -13.83 7.28
N HIS A 7 -12.96 -12.95 6.59
CA HIS A 7 -13.40 -11.59 6.37
C HIS A 7 -14.77 -11.61 5.68
N THR A 8 -15.66 -10.68 6.05
CA THR A 8 -17.00 -10.53 5.45
C THR A 8 -16.97 -9.92 4.04
N HIS A 9 -15.78 -9.58 3.54
CA HIS A 9 -15.54 -8.94 2.26
C HIS A 9 -14.44 -9.69 1.49
N ASN A 10 -14.50 -9.63 0.16
CA ASN A 10 -13.42 -10.17 -0.68
C ASN A 10 -12.14 -9.39 -0.37
N VAL A 11 -11.11 -10.11 0.06
CA VAL A 11 -9.76 -9.58 0.21
C VAL A 11 -8.91 -10.05 -0.98
N PRO A 12 -7.91 -9.26 -1.42
CA PRO A 12 -6.97 -9.71 -2.43
C PRO A 12 -6.37 -11.06 -2.02
N ARG A 13 -6.35 -12.02 -2.95
CA ARG A 13 -5.74 -13.33 -2.71
C ARG A 13 -4.24 -13.14 -2.38
N PRO A 14 -3.64 -13.96 -1.51
CA PRO A 14 -2.20 -13.90 -1.28
C PRO A 14 -1.42 -14.05 -2.58
N GLY A 15 -0.39 -13.23 -2.77
CA GLY A 15 0.47 -13.31 -3.94
C GLY A 15 1.28 -12.04 -4.19
N CYS A 16 1.91 -11.98 -5.37
CA CYS A 16 2.74 -10.85 -5.78
C CYS A 16 1.93 -9.92 -6.69
N TYR A 17 1.75 -8.68 -6.23
CA TYR A 17 1.10 -7.62 -6.96
C TYR A 17 2.15 -6.58 -7.33
N VAL A 18 2.27 -6.27 -8.62
CA VAL A 18 3.28 -5.31 -9.08
C VAL A 18 2.66 -3.90 -9.14
N PRO A 19 3.30 -2.88 -8.55
CA PRO A 19 2.98 -1.49 -8.86
C PRO A 19 3.48 -1.17 -10.26
N ALA A 20 2.55 -1.03 -11.20
CA ALA A 20 2.90 -0.74 -12.59
C ALA A 20 3.25 0.74 -12.78
N VAL A 21 4.34 0.99 -13.50
CA VAL A 21 4.75 2.34 -13.92
C VAL A 21 3.85 2.86 -15.05
N THR A 22 3.89 4.18 -15.27
CA THR A 22 3.14 4.85 -16.34
C THR A 22 4.09 5.28 -17.46
N PHE A 23 3.73 5.01 -18.70
CA PHE A 23 4.47 5.40 -19.90
C PHE A 23 3.95 6.71 -20.46
N PHE A 24 4.88 7.58 -20.84
CA PHE A 24 4.60 8.89 -21.42
C PHE A 24 5.36 9.05 -22.74
N ASP A 25 4.77 9.82 -23.65
CA ASP A 25 5.44 10.36 -24.82
C ASP A 25 6.37 11.51 -24.39
N SER A 26 7.66 11.40 -24.72
CA SER A 26 8.69 12.33 -24.22
C SER A 26 8.60 13.75 -24.81
N ASP A 27 7.94 13.90 -25.97
CA ASP A 27 7.86 15.19 -26.68
C ASP A 27 6.61 15.97 -26.28
N THR A 28 5.53 15.26 -25.96
CA THR A 28 4.21 15.84 -25.67
C THR A 28 3.79 15.78 -24.21
N ASP A 29 4.50 14.99 -23.39
CA ASP A 29 4.19 14.76 -21.97
C ASP A 29 2.77 14.18 -21.78
N ARG A 30 2.31 13.38 -22.75
CA ARG A 30 1.01 12.69 -22.74
C ARG A 30 1.18 11.20 -22.50
N LEU A 31 0.14 10.55 -22.00
CA LEU A 31 0.13 9.10 -21.84
C LEU A 31 0.39 8.38 -23.18
N ASP A 32 1.37 7.47 -23.19
CA ASP A 32 1.52 6.51 -24.28
C ASP A 32 0.68 5.26 -23.98
N LEU A 33 -0.59 5.32 -24.37
CA LEU A 33 -1.56 4.25 -24.10
C LEU A 33 -1.23 2.94 -24.85
N ASP A 34 -0.58 3.01 -26.00
CA ASP A 34 -0.22 1.81 -26.77
C ASP A 34 0.93 1.05 -26.10
N ALA A 35 1.97 1.75 -25.65
CA ALA A 35 3.04 1.17 -24.85
C ALA A 35 2.50 0.64 -23.51
N GLN A 36 1.63 1.42 -22.85
CA GLN A 36 1.05 1.04 -21.57
C GLN A 36 0.23 -0.25 -21.66
N ALA A 37 -0.60 -0.40 -22.70
CA ALA A 37 -1.42 -1.59 -22.91
C ALA A 37 -0.56 -2.86 -23.10
N LYS A 38 0.51 -2.76 -23.89
CA LYS A 38 1.47 -3.84 -24.09
C LYS A 38 2.16 -4.22 -22.78
N TYR A 39 2.53 -3.22 -21.97
CA TYR A 39 3.18 -3.43 -20.69
C TYR A 39 2.25 -4.13 -19.68
N TYR A 40 1.00 -3.68 -19.55
CA TYR A 40 0.01 -4.33 -18.69
C TYR A 40 -0.25 -5.79 -19.11
N SER A 41 -0.42 -6.03 -20.42
CA SER A 41 -0.62 -7.37 -20.97
C SER A 41 0.57 -8.28 -20.66
N TYR A 42 1.79 -7.77 -20.84
CA TYR A 42 3.01 -8.50 -20.51
C TYR A 42 3.05 -8.86 -19.02
N LEU A 43 2.90 -7.88 -18.13
CA LEU A 43 2.93 -8.13 -16.68
C LEU A 43 1.90 -9.19 -16.25
N ALA A 44 0.67 -9.11 -16.77
CA ALA A 44 -0.38 -10.10 -16.47
C ALA A 44 -0.04 -11.52 -16.96
N SER A 45 0.88 -11.67 -17.92
CA SER A 45 1.34 -12.97 -18.42
C SER A 45 2.51 -13.58 -17.62
N THR A 46 3.16 -12.83 -16.73
CA THR A 46 4.41 -13.25 -16.05
C THR A 46 4.21 -14.13 -14.80
N GLY A 47 2.97 -14.51 -14.48
CA GLY A 47 2.64 -15.25 -13.25
C GLY A 47 2.40 -14.34 -12.03
N LEU A 48 2.38 -13.03 -12.22
CA LEU A 48 1.92 -12.08 -11.20
C LEU A 48 0.47 -12.36 -10.80
N THR A 49 0.15 -12.02 -9.56
CA THR A 49 -1.17 -12.29 -8.97
C THR A 49 -2.19 -11.23 -9.36
N GLY A 50 -1.73 -9.99 -9.57
CA GLY A 50 -2.53 -8.83 -9.90
C GLY A 50 -1.65 -7.62 -10.26
N LEU A 51 -2.27 -6.55 -10.74
CA LEU A 51 -1.60 -5.26 -10.93
C LEU A 51 -2.07 -4.27 -9.85
N VAL A 52 -1.17 -3.40 -9.43
CA VAL A 52 -1.50 -2.18 -8.68
C VAL A 52 -1.26 -1.01 -9.63
N ILE A 53 -2.31 -0.25 -9.92
CA ILE A 53 -2.31 0.87 -10.86
C ILE A 53 -2.51 2.16 -10.06
N LEU A 54 -1.92 3.28 -10.51
CA LEU A 54 -2.02 4.59 -9.84
C LEU A 54 -1.39 4.65 -8.44
N GLU A 55 -0.29 3.91 -8.23
CA GLU A 55 0.53 4.05 -7.03
C GLU A 55 1.61 5.13 -7.25
N THR A 56 2.42 5.48 -6.24
CA THR A 56 3.53 6.42 -6.38
C THR A 56 4.53 6.03 -7.46
N ASN A 57 4.80 4.73 -7.67
CA ASN A 57 5.63 4.25 -8.78
C ASN A 57 5.02 4.51 -10.18
N GLY A 58 3.71 4.74 -10.26
CA GLY A 58 3.01 5.14 -11.49
C GLY A 58 2.87 6.65 -11.64
N GLU A 59 3.58 7.43 -10.82
CA GLU A 59 3.59 8.90 -10.84
C GLU A 59 2.19 9.50 -10.65
N THR A 60 1.32 8.83 -9.88
CA THR A 60 -0.11 9.17 -9.79
C THR A 60 -0.44 10.61 -9.38
N PHE A 61 0.48 11.31 -8.70
CA PHE A 61 0.27 12.70 -8.27
C PHE A 61 0.43 13.70 -9.42
N LEU A 62 1.02 13.29 -10.54
CA LEU A 62 1.22 14.12 -11.73
C LEU A 62 0.09 13.96 -12.75
N LEU A 63 -0.77 12.94 -12.56
CA LEU A 63 -1.84 12.62 -13.49
C LEU A 63 -3.10 13.44 -13.22
N SER A 64 -3.75 13.89 -14.29
CA SER A 64 -5.12 14.40 -14.25
C SER A 64 -6.11 13.29 -13.87
N ARG A 65 -7.33 13.68 -13.49
CA ARG A 65 -8.39 12.73 -13.16
C ARG A 65 -8.75 11.85 -14.37
N GLU A 66 -8.79 12.45 -15.55
CA GLU A 66 -9.09 11.79 -16.81
C GLU A 66 -8.02 10.76 -17.17
N GLU A 67 -6.74 11.10 -17.01
CA GLU A 67 -5.62 10.18 -17.22
C GLU A 67 -5.67 8.99 -16.25
N ARG A 68 -6.02 9.25 -14.98
CA ARG A 68 -6.17 8.18 -13.97
C ARG A 68 -7.26 7.19 -14.37
N THR A 69 -8.42 7.67 -14.83
CA THR A 69 -9.51 6.82 -15.33
C THR A 69 -9.08 6.07 -16.58
N ALA A 70 -8.43 6.74 -17.54
CA ALA A 70 -7.96 6.13 -18.78
C ALA A 70 -7.00 4.96 -18.52
N LEU A 71 -6.06 5.11 -17.58
CA LEU A 71 -5.12 4.05 -17.21
C LEU A 71 -5.81 2.83 -16.57
N LEU A 72 -6.83 3.04 -15.73
CA LEU A 72 -7.58 1.95 -15.10
C LEU A 72 -8.41 1.18 -16.13
N GLU A 73 -9.13 1.90 -17.00
CA GLU A 73 -9.89 1.27 -18.07
C GLU A 73 -8.98 0.50 -19.03
N LEU A 74 -7.83 1.09 -19.39
CA LEU A 74 -6.84 0.45 -20.24
C LEU A 74 -6.27 -0.80 -19.58
N ALA A 75 -5.93 -0.74 -18.29
CA ALA A 75 -5.48 -1.88 -17.52
C ALA A 75 -6.53 -3.01 -17.57
N ARG A 76 -7.81 -2.70 -17.30
CA ARG A 76 -8.88 -3.70 -17.38
C ARG A 76 -9.02 -4.32 -18.77
N LYS A 77 -8.92 -3.51 -19.84
CA LYS A 77 -8.96 -3.99 -21.24
C LYS A 77 -7.74 -4.84 -21.62
N SER A 78 -6.61 -4.65 -20.95
CA SER A 78 -5.31 -5.27 -21.30
C SER A 78 -5.00 -6.55 -20.52
N VAL A 79 -5.79 -6.91 -19.50
CA VAL A 79 -5.54 -8.08 -18.66
C VAL A 79 -6.64 -9.13 -18.81
N PRO A 80 -6.39 -10.41 -18.45
CA PRO A 80 -7.42 -11.44 -18.48
C PRO A 80 -8.68 -11.07 -17.68
N THR A 81 -9.82 -11.62 -18.05
CA THR A 81 -11.07 -11.45 -17.29
C THR A 81 -10.87 -11.86 -15.84
N ASN A 82 -11.38 -11.06 -14.90
CA ASN A 82 -11.21 -11.24 -13.45
C ASN A 82 -9.76 -11.22 -12.94
N TYR A 83 -8.79 -10.78 -13.75
CA TYR A 83 -7.44 -10.55 -13.26
C TYR A 83 -7.45 -9.40 -12.24
N PRO A 84 -6.93 -9.59 -11.00
CA PRO A 84 -7.03 -8.59 -9.95
C PRO A 84 -6.34 -7.27 -10.29
N ILE A 85 -7.08 -6.16 -10.17
CA ILE A 85 -6.57 -4.80 -10.24
C ILE A 85 -6.83 -4.08 -8.91
N ILE A 86 -5.76 -3.55 -8.32
CA ILE A 86 -5.82 -2.66 -7.16
C ILE A 86 -5.59 -1.23 -7.67
N ALA A 87 -6.53 -0.33 -7.45
CA ALA A 87 -6.41 1.08 -7.83
C ALA A 87 -5.91 1.93 -6.67
N GLY A 88 -4.84 2.69 -6.88
CA GLY A 88 -4.42 3.76 -6.00
C GLY A 88 -5.38 4.93 -6.09
N VAL A 89 -6.10 5.18 -4.99
CA VAL A 89 -7.16 6.20 -4.89
C VAL A 89 -6.83 7.25 -3.81
N SER A 90 -5.58 7.29 -3.37
CA SER A 90 -5.07 8.31 -2.46
C SER A 90 -5.29 9.72 -3.04
N GLY A 91 -5.68 10.65 -2.18
CA GLY A 91 -5.91 12.05 -2.53
C GLY A 91 -5.66 12.95 -1.32
N HIS A 92 -5.71 14.25 -1.52
CA HIS A 92 -5.41 15.23 -0.47
C HIS A 92 -6.62 15.56 0.43
N SER A 93 -7.81 15.05 0.11
CA SER A 93 -9.02 15.19 0.91
C SER A 93 -9.89 13.94 0.82
N THR A 94 -10.73 13.71 1.83
CA THR A 94 -11.72 12.61 1.81
C THR A 94 -12.64 12.70 0.60
N SER A 95 -13.09 13.91 0.23
CA SER A 95 -13.95 14.11 -0.94
C SER A 95 -13.26 13.66 -2.23
N GLN A 96 -11.98 13.99 -2.40
CA GLN A 96 -11.20 13.58 -3.56
C GLN A 96 -10.99 12.06 -3.58
N VAL A 97 -10.73 11.42 -2.43
CA VAL A 97 -10.62 9.97 -2.35
C VAL A 97 -11.94 9.28 -2.73
N ILE A 98 -13.07 9.79 -2.24
CA ILE A 98 -14.40 9.28 -2.60
C ILE A 98 -14.64 9.40 -4.11
N GLU A 99 -14.28 10.54 -4.70
CA GLU A 99 -14.37 10.77 -6.14
C GLU A 99 -13.52 9.76 -6.93
N PHE A 100 -12.28 9.54 -6.51
CA PHE A 100 -11.38 8.60 -7.16
C PHE A 100 -11.85 7.14 -7.03
N ILE A 101 -12.49 6.78 -5.92
CA ILE A 101 -13.14 5.47 -5.77
C ILE A 101 -14.35 5.35 -6.71
N ALA A 102 -15.14 6.40 -6.84
CA ALA A 102 -16.31 6.45 -7.72
C ALA A 102 -15.92 6.33 -9.20
N ASP A 103 -14.73 6.80 -9.58
CA ASP A 103 -14.18 6.61 -10.94
C ASP A 103 -13.54 5.21 -11.12
N ALA A 104 -12.80 4.73 -10.12
CA ALA A 104 -12.04 3.47 -10.22
C ALA A 104 -12.93 2.23 -10.31
N CYS A 105 -14.04 2.21 -9.58
CA CYS A 105 -14.98 1.09 -9.58
C CYS A 105 -15.57 0.79 -10.97
N PRO A 106 -16.21 1.74 -11.68
CA PRO A 106 -16.70 1.50 -13.04
C PRO A 106 -15.58 1.29 -14.07
N ALA A 107 -14.37 1.84 -13.83
CA ALA A 107 -13.20 1.56 -14.67
C ALA A 107 -12.67 0.12 -14.55
N GLY A 108 -13.20 -0.68 -13.62
CA GLY A 108 -12.93 -2.12 -13.49
C GLY A 108 -11.83 -2.47 -12.49
N ALA A 109 -11.57 -1.60 -11.51
CA ALA A 109 -10.76 -1.93 -10.35
C ALA A 109 -11.52 -2.84 -9.38
N ASP A 110 -10.83 -3.84 -8.82
CA ASP A 110 -11.42 -4.80 -7.87
C ASP A 110 -11.23 -4.34 -6.42
N TYR A 111 -10.16 -3.58 -6.15
CA TYR A 111 -9.78 -3.11 -4.82
C TYR A 111 -9.26 -1.68 -4.87
N ALA A 112 -9.36 -0.99 -3.74
CA ALA A 112 -8.78 0.33 -3.53
C ALA A 112 -7.55 0.25 -2.62
N LEU A 113 -6.49 0.97 -2.99
CA LEU A 113 -5.33 1.24 -2.15
C LEU A 113 -5.34 2.72 -1.78
N VAL A 114 -5.46 3.01 -0.48
CA VAL A 114 -5.58 4.38 0.06
C VAL A 114 -4.43 4.62 1.03
N LEU A 115 -3.59 5.60 0.73
CA LEU A 115 -2.61 6.15 1.66
C LEU A 115 -3.21 7.37 2.36
N PRO A 116 -3.18 7.45 3.69
CA PRO A 116 -3.62 8.64 4.41
C PRO A 116 -2.77 9.86 4.03
N CYS A 117 -3.43 10.99 3.73
CA CYS A 117 -2.75 12.24 3.44
C CYS A 117 -2.33 12.95 4.73
N ALA A 118 -1.04 13.30 4.84
CA ALA A 118 -0.50 14.12 5.92
C ALA A 118 0.35 15.30 5.43
N TYR A 119 0.03 15.85 4.25
CA TYR A 119 0.74 17.01 3.68
C TYR A 119 0.76 18.20 4.68
N PHE A 120 -0.41 18.56 5.21
CA PHE A 120 -0.53 19.52 6.32
C PHE A 120 -0.46 18.82 7.68
N GLY A 121 0.62 18.09 7.93
CA GLY A 121 0.76 17.23 9.11
C GLY A 121 0.59 17.92 10.47
N LYS A 122 0.80 19.25 10.55
CA LYS A 122 0.56 20.05 11.78
C LYS A 122 -0.92 20.37 12.02
N GLN A 123 -1.75 20.29 10.99
CA GLN A 123 -3.17 20.66 11.00
C GLN A 123 -4.10 19.44 10.87
N THR A 124 -3.54 18.22 10.78
CA THR A 124 -4.29 16.97 10.78
C THR A 124 -4.30 16.32 12.16
N THR A 125 -5.08 15.26 12.33
CA THR A 125 -5.14 14.53 13.61
C THR A 125 -3.84 13.76 13.86
N PRO A 126 -3.42 13.57 15.13
CA PRO A 126 -2.24 12.76 15.45
C PRO A 126 -2.28 11.36 14.83
N ALA A 127 -3.45 10.72 14.79
CA ALA A 127 -3.63 9.39 14.20
C ALA A 127 -3.34 9.37 12.69
N VAL A 128 -3.90 10.31 11.91
CA VAL A 128 -3.63 10.39 10.46
C VAL A 128 -2.15 10.66 10.19
N LYS A 129 -1.55 11.56 10.96
CA LYS A 129 -0.12 11.87 10.85
C LYS A 129 0.75 10.63 11.14
N GLN A 130 0.42 9.86 12.18
CA GLN A 130 1.15 8.64 12.54
C GLN A 130 1.06 7.58 11.43
N VAL A 131 -0.14 7.29 10.93
CA VAL A 131 -0.33 6.28 9.88
C VAL A 131 0.39 6.69 8.59
N ALA A 132 0.27 7.95 8.17
CA ALA A 132 0.90 8.44 6.94
C ALA A 132 2.44 8.40 6.98
N LEU A 133 3.04 8.52 8.18
CA LEU A 133 4.50 8.54 8.34
C LEU A 133 5.08 7.18 8.73
N ALA A 134 4.27 6.20 9.11
CA ALA A 134 4.72 4.89 9.59
C ALA A 134 5.51 4.08 8.55
N GLU A 135 5.24 4.29 7.27
CA GLU A 135 5.90 3.57 6.19
C GLU A 135 7.39 3.95 6.08
N SER A 136 7.71 5.25 6.12
CA SER A 136 9.07 5.77 5.92
C SER A 136 10.13 5.11 6.82
N PRO A 137 9.99 5.09 8.16
CA PRO A 137 11.02 4.54 9.06
C PRO A 137 11.12 3.02 9.00
N THR A 138 10.17 2.31 8.37
CA THR A 138 10.16 0.84 8.33
C THR A 138 10.62 0.27 7.00
N LYS A 139 10.89 1.11 5.98
CA LYS A 139 11.30 0.68 4.63
C LYS A 139 12.65 1.21 4.13
N THR A 140 13.38 2.03 4.88
CA THR A 140 14.70 2.56 4.42
C THR A 140 15.85 1.55 4.47
N GLY A 141 15.66 0.32 4.95
CA GLY A 141 16.68 -0.72 4.89
C GLY A 141 16.31 -2.05 5.54
N ILE A 142 17.02 -3.13 5.17
CA ILE A 142 16.69 -4.49 5.64
C ILE A 142 16.80 -4.64 7.16
N ALA A 143 17.75 -3.96 7.79
CA ALA A 143 17.99 -4.07 9.23
C ALA A 143 16.84 -3.46 10.06
N ILE A 144 16.35 -2.29 9.64
CA ILE A 144 15.24 -1.60 10.29
C ILE A 144 13.90 -2.29 10.01
N THR A 145 13.67 -2.80 8.79
CA THR A 145 12.47 -3.57 8.46
C THR A 145 12.39 -4.82 9.33
N LYS A 146 13.50 -5.55 9.49
CA LYS A 146 13.59 -6.70 10.39
C LYS A 146 13.32 -6.32 11.85
N TYR A 147 13.88 -5.22 12.33
CA TYR A 147 13.66 -4.73 13.70
C TYR A 147 12.19 -4.34 13.95
N ALA A 148 11.55 -3.65 12.99
CA ALA A 148 10.13 -3.32 13.07
C ALA A 148 9.27 -4.60 13.12
N ALA A 149 9.57 -5.59 12.28
CA ALA A 149 8.83 -6.87 12.27
C ALA A 149 8.97 -7.62 13.60
N VAL A 150 10.19 -7.73 14.14
CA VAL A 150 10.46 -8.35 15.45
C VAL A 150 9.67 -7.68 16.56
N THR A 151 9.55 -6.36 16.51
CA THR A 151 8.94 -5.57 17.59
C THR A 151 7.42 -5.59 17.53
N PHE A 152 6.83 -5.39 16.35
CA PHE A 152 5.40 -5.10 16.22
C PHE A 152 4.56 -6.24 15.65
N THR A 153 5.10 -7.11 14.79
CA THR A 153 4.28 -8.12 14.09
C THR A 153 4.61 -9.56 14.50
N ALA A 154 5.88 -9.89 14.74
CA ALA A 154 6.29 -11.23 15.17
C ALA A 154 5.67 -11.67 16.51
N PRO A 155 5.53 -10.80 17.54
CA PRO A 155 4.83 -11.16 18.77
C PRO A 155 3.36 -11.47 18.53
N LYS A 156 2.68 -10.69 17.67
CA LYS A 156 1.27 -10.91 17.29
C LYS A 156 1.08 -12.22 16.52
N ALA A 157 2.09 -12.64 15.77
CA ALA A 157 2.12 -13.93 15.09
C ALA A 157 2.42 -15.12 16.03
N GLY A 158 2.68 -14.88 17.32
CA GLY A 158 3.01 -15.91 18.30
C GLY A 158 4.40 -16.51 18.13
N ILE A 159 5.35 -15.75 17.57
CA ILE A 159 6.74 -16.21 17.35
C ILE A 159 7.57 -15.84 18.58
N PRO A 160 7.91 -16.79 19.47
CA PRO A 160 8.79 -16.50 20.60
C PRO A 160 10.21 -16.21 20.11
N ASN A 161 10.95 -15.38 20.84
CA ASN A 161 12.35 -15.07 20.56
C ASN A 161 12.61 -14.50 19.14
N ALA A 162 11.65 -13.81 18.52
CA ALA A 162 11.78 -13.29 17.15
C ALA A 162 13.05 -12.46 16.91
N ALA A 163 13.53 -11.74 17.93
CA ALA A 163 14.74 -10.94 17.86
C ALA A 163 16.01 -11.75 17.52
N SER A 164 16.10 -13.01 17.96
CA SER A 164 17.22 -13.87 17.58
C SER A 164 17.08 -14.44 16.17
N LEU A 165 15.83 -14.69 15.73
CA LEU A 165 15.50 -15.28 14.43
C LEU A 165 15.65 -14.28 13.26
N LEU A 166 15.40 -13.00 13.50
CA LEU A 166 15.41 -11.95 12.48
C LEU A 166 16.60 -11.00 12.59
N LYS A 167 17.75 -11.48 13.08
CA LYS A 167 19.00 -10.72 12.95
C LYS A 167 19.30 -10.47 11.45
N PRO A 168 19.82 -9.28 11.08
CA PRO A 168 20.35 -9.07 9.73
C PRO A 168 21.40 -10.14 9.40
N ARG A 169 21.37 -10.64 8.17
CA ARG A 169 22.39 -11.59 7.70
C ARG A 169 23.57 -10.78 7.18
N HIS A 170 24.79 -11.29 7.32
CA HIS A 170 25.98 -10.66 6.73
C HIS A 170 25.78 -10.41 5.22
N PRO A 171 26.27 -9.27 4.68
CA PRO A 171 27.14 -8.28 5.32
C PRO A 171 26.40 -7.18 6.12
N TYR A 172 25.08 -7.27 6.29
CA TYR A 172 24.30 -6.19 6.92
C TYR A 172 24.44 -6.18 8.45
N GLU A 173 24.60 -4.97 9.00
CA GLU A 173 24.69 -4.73 10.44
C GLU A 173 23.31 -4.52 11.07
N ALA A 174 23.26 -4.59 12.41
CA ALA A 174 22.08 -4.25 13.17
C ALA A 174 21.75 -2.74 13.04
N PRO A 175 20.47 -2.34 13.19
CA PRO A 175 20.13 -0.92 13.17
C PRO A 175 20.75 -0.20 14.37
N LEU A 176 21.20 1.04 14.15
CA LEU A 176 21.67 1.94 15.21
C LEU A 176 20.54 2.23 16.21
N GLU A 177 20.90 2.53 17.46
CA GLU A 177 19.91 2.83 18.51
C GLU A 177 18.97 3.99 18.12
N ALA A 178 19.49 5.06 17.50
CA ALA A 178 18.67 6.16 17.02
C ALA A 178 17.62 5.73 15.97
N ALA A 179 17.96 4.75 15.12
CA ALA A 179 17.02 4.20 14.14
C ALA A 179 15.95 3.34 14.83
N LYS A 180 16.33 2.56 15.85
CA LYS A 180 15.39 1.78 16.66
C LYS A 180 14.40 2.69 17.39
N GLU A 181 14.88 3.78 17.97
CA GLU A 181 14.05 4.79 18.64
C GLU A 181 13.08 5.45 17.66
N SER A 182 13.57 5.86 16.47
CA SER A 182 12.72 6.43 15.42
C SER A 182 11.60 5.49 14.99
N ILE A 183 11.90 4.19 14.81
CA ILE A 183 10.90 3.16 14.50
C ILE A 183 9.88 3.05 15.63
N TRP A 184 10.36 3.01 16.88
CA TRP A 184 9.48 2.93 18.04
C TRP A 184 8.53 4.12 18.12
N THR A 185 9.06 5.35 18.01
CA THR A 185 8.25 6.58 18.03
C THR A 185 7.19 6.60 16.94
N ALA A 186 7.52 6.13 15.72
CA ALA A 186 6.58 6.10 14.61
C ALA A 186 5.51 5.01 14.75
N MET A 187 5.90 3.81 15.21
CA MET A 187 5.05 2.63 15.18
C MET A 187 4.26 2.40 16.47
N GLU A 188 4.70 2.90 17.64
CA GLU A 188 4.00 2.70 18.91
C GLU A 188 2.58 3.30 18.89
N GLY A 189 2.43 4.50 18.33
CA GLY A 189 1.11 5.14 18.18
C GLY A 189 0.19 4.33 17.25
N LEU A 190 0.75 3.83 16.15
CA LEU A 190 0.03 3.00 15.19
C LEU A 190 -0.40 1.66 15.81
N ASP A 191 0.49 1.01 16.56
CA ASP A 191 0.22 -0.25 17.24
C ASP A 191 -0.92 -0.10 18.26
N LYS A 192 -0.89 0.97 19.07
CA LYS A 192 -1.96 1.29 20.01
C LYS A 192 -3.30 1.51 19.31
N GLU A 193 -3.29 2.25 18.19
CA GLU A 193 -4.50 2.52 17.43
C GLU A 193 -5.05 1.25 16.75
N GLU A 194 -4.19 0.38 16.21
CA GLU A 194 -4.59 -0.92 15.67
C GLU A 194 -5.24 -1.78 16.75
N GLN A 195 -4.63 -1.88 17.94
CA GLN A 195 -5.24 -2.61 19.07
C GLN A 195 -6.58 -2.02 19.48
N ARG A 196 -6.72 -0.69 19.47
CA ARG A 196 -7.99 0.01 19.78
C ARG A 196 -9.08 -0.34 18.76
N ILE A 197 -8.74 -0.44 17.47
CA ILE A 197 -9.68 -0.79 16.39
C ILE A 197 -10.06 -2.27 16.45
N LEU A 198 -9.10 -3.14 16.76
CA LEU A 198 -9.31 -4.60 16.84
C LEU A 198 -9.95 -5.04 18.15
N ALA A 199 -9.92 -4.20 19.20
CA ALA A 199 -10.62 -4.46 20.45
C ALA A 199 -12.11 -4.67 20.16
N PRO A 200 -12.76 -5.67 20.78
CA PRO A 200 -14.20 -5.86 20.65
C PRO A 200 -14.90 -4.55 21.03
N THR A 201 -15.65 -3.96 20.10
CA THR A 201 -16.47 -2.80 20.40
C THR A 201 -17.42 -3.17 21.53
N GLN A 202 -17.27 -2.54 22.71
CA GLN A 202 -18.40 -2.42 23.62
C GLN A 202 -19.51 -1.77 22.80
N THR A 203 -20.64 -2.46 22.69
CA THR A 203 -21.85 -1.96 22.04
C THR A 203 -22.07 -0.53 22.51
N ARG A 204 -21.99 0.42 21.57
CA ARG A 204 -22.39 1.80 21.85
C ARG A 204 -23.86 1.74 22.29
N PRO A 205 -24.23 2.35 23.43
CA PRO A 205 -25.61 2.36 23.89
C PRO A 205 -26.56 2.98 22.86
#